data_AF-A0A4Y3IQD3-F1
#
_entry.id   AF-A0A4Y3IQD3-F1
#
_cell.length_a   1.000
_cell.length_b   1.000
_cell.length_c   1.000
_cell.angle_alpha   90.00
_cell.angle_beta   90.00
_cell.angle_gamma   90.00
#
_symmetry.space_group_name_H-M   'P 1'
#
loop_
_entity.id
_entity.type
_entity.pdbx_description
1 polymer ?
#
loop_
_entity_poly.entity_id
_entity_poly.type
_entity_poly.pdbx_seq_one_letter_code
_entity_poly.pdbx_strand_id
1 'polypeptide(L)' 'MNGSTFRKIARWVHFLMAALIGTFIYSPWSENPMFSNVIFWLAVPLLTLSGLCMWKQGIIMKKLRGKALPTEQI' A
#
# COMPACT_ATOMS: atom_id res chain seq x y z
N MET A 1 2.13 10.98 13.67
CA MET A 1 0.83 10.86 12.97
C MET A 1 -0.09 9.94 13.77
N ASN A 2 -1.35 10.30 13.96
CA ASN A 2 -2.31 9.44 14.67
C ASN A 2 -2.49 8.12 13.88
N GLY A 3 -2.41 6.96 14.55
CA GLY A 3 -2.43 5.64 13.87
C GLY A 3 -3.72 5.38 13.07
N SER A 4 -4.80 6.08 13.43
CA SER A 4 -6.06 6.10 12.68
C SER A 4 -5.92 6.78 11.30
N THR A 5 -5.20 7.90 11.22
CA THR A 5 -5.00 8.64 9.98
C THR A 5 -4.19 7.83 8.96
N PHE A 6 -3.14 7.14 9.40
CA PHE A 6 -2.31 6.30 8.54
C PHE A 6 -3.11 5.17 7.87
N ARG A 7 -4.00 4.51 8.63
CA ARG A 7 -4.88 3.45 8.10
C ARG A 7 -5.84 3.95 7.02
N LYS A 8 -6.39 5.15 7.23
CA LYS A 8 -7.28 5.78 6.25
C LYS A 8 -6.55 6.08 4.95
N ILE A 9 -5.35 6.66 5.04
CA ILE A 9 -4.52 6.97 3.87
C ILE A 9 -4.14 5.70 3.12
N ALA A 10 -3.61 4.68 3.80
CA ALA A 10 -3.21 3.42 3.17
C ALA A 10 -4.38 2.75 2.44
N ARG A 11 -5.57 2.76 3.03
CA ARG A 11 -6.80 2.24 2.40
C ARG A 11 -7.18 3.03 1.16
N TRP A 12 -7.17 4.35 1.22
CA TRP A 12 -7.49 5.20 0.06
C TRP A 12 -6.49 4.99 -1.08
N VAL A 13 -5.19 4.93 -0.78
CA VAL A 13 -4.16 4.61 -1.79
C VAL A 13 -4.42 3.23 -2.41
N HIS A 14 -4.75 2.22 -1.60
CA HIS A 14 -5.06 0.89 -2.10
C HIS A 14 -6.29 0.88 -3.02
N PHE A 15 -7.37 1.58 -2.64
CA PHE A 15 -8.55 1.70 -3.51
C PHE A 15 -8.27 2.46 -4.80
N LEU A 16 -7.47 3.52 -4.77
CA LEU A 16 -7.08 4.25 -5.98
C LEU A 16 -6.28 3.37 -6.94
N MET A 17 -5.31 2.60 -6.42
CA MET A 17 -4.54 1.67 -7.25
C MET A 17 -5.42 0.54 -7.81
N ALA A 18 -6.35 0.01 -7.01
CA ALA A 18 -7.30 -1.01 -7.48
C ALA A 18 -8.23 -0.47 -8.57
N ALA A 19 -8.70 0.77 -8.43
CA ALA A 19 -9.49 1.45 -9.45
C ALA A 19 -8.70 1.64 -10.75
N LEU A 20 -7.42 2.05 -10.68
CA LEU A 20 -6.56 2.17 -11.87
C LEU A 20 -6.40 0.84 -12.62
N ILE A 21 -6.20 -0.27 -11.90
CA ILE A 21 -6.14 -1.60 -12.50
C ILE A 21 -7.51 -2.00 -13.07
N GLY A 22 -8.60 -1.68 -12.38
CA GLY A 22 -9.96 -1.89 -12.90
C GLY A 22 -10.19 -1.14 -14.21
N THR A 23 -9.78 0.13 -14.29
CA THR A 23 -9.80 0.90 -15.54
C THR A 23 -8.95 0.23 -16.61
N PHE A 24 -7.74 -0.26 -16.28
CA PHE A 24 -6.92 -0.99 -17.24
C PHE A 24 -7.59 -2.24 -17.81
N ILE A 25 -8.33 -2.99 -16.99
CA ILE A 25 -9.00 -4.23 -17.42
C ILE A 25 -10.26 -3.94 -18.24
N TYR A 26 -11.04 -2.93 -17.87
CA TYR A 26 -12.36 -2.67 -18.44
C TYR A 26 -12.41 -1.52 -19.46
N SER A 27 -11.32 -0.77 -19.65
CA SER A 27 -11.22 0.34 -20.60
C SER A 27 -10.31 -0.02 -21.78
N PRO A 28 -10.52 0.55 -22.99
CA PRO A 28 -9.59 0.41 -24.13
C PRO A 28 -8.20 1.03 -23.88
N TRP A 29 -7.95 1.58 -22.70
CA TRP A 29 -6.66 2.16 -22.30
C TRP A 29 -5.53 1.13 -22.22
N SER A 30 -5.84 -0.16 -22.18
CA SER A 30 -4.83 -1.23 -22.25
C SER A 30 -4.06 -1.23 -23.57
N GLU A 31 -4.64 -0.70 -24.65
CA GLU A 31 -3.98 -0.56 -25.95
C GLU A 31 -2.83 0.46 -25.92
N ASN A 32 -2.79 1.35 -24.92
CA ASN A 32 -1.69 2.29 -24.75
C ASN A 32 -0.50 1.60 -24.04
N PRO A 33 0.65 1.44 -24.71
CA PRO A 33 1.81 0.75 -24.13
C PRO A 33 2.41 1.48 -22.92
N MET A 34 2.32 2.82 -22.88
CA MET A 34 2.78 3.59 -21.73
C MET A 34 1.90 3.33 -20.51
N PHE A 35 0.58 3.26 -20.71
CA PHE A 35 -0.36 2.97 -19.63
C PHE A 35 -0.22 1.54 -19.10
N SER A 36 -0.06 0.56 -20.00
CA SER A 36 0.26 -0.83 -19.63
C SER A 36 1.52 -0.92 -18.76
N ASN A 37 2.59 -0.22 -19.14
CA ASN A 37 3.82 -0.20 -18.35
C ASN A 37 3.64 0.40 -16.96
N VAL A 38 2.86 1.49 -16.84
CA VAL A 38 2.53 2.08 -15.54
C VAL A 38 1.76 1.09 -14.67
N ILE A 39 0.79 0.37 -15.24
CA ILE A 39 0.00 -0.60 -14.47
C ILE A 39 0.88 -1.74 -13.96
N PHE A 40 1.70 -2.35 -14.82
CA PHE A 40 2.50 -3.51 -14.43
C PHE A 40 3.67 -3.14 -13.51
N TRP A 41 4.37 -2.04 -13.77
CA TRP A 41 5.58 -1.68 -13.03
C TRP A 41 5.32 -0.78 -11.81
N LEU A 42 4.17 -0.09 -11.74
CA LEU A 42 3.81 0.76 -10.61
C LEU A 42 2.54 0.29 -9.91
N ALA A 43 1.41 0.23 -10.61
CA ALA A 43 0.11 0.03 -9.95
C ALA A 43 0.02 -1.35 -9.28
N VAL A 44 0.40 -2.41 -9.98
CA VAL A 44 0.42 -3.79 -9.45
C VAL A 44 1.32 -3.91 -8.22
N PRO A 45 2.63 -3.59 -8.26
CA PRO A 45 3.49 -3.74 -7.09
C PRO A 45 3.08 -2.83 -5.93
N LEU A 46 2.65 -1.59 -6.18
CA LEU A 46 2.16 -0.70 -5.13
C LEU A 46 0.86 -1.21 -4.49
N LEU A 47 -0.05 -1.77 -5.29
CA LEU A 47 -1.29 -2.38 -4.80
C LEU A 47 -0.97 -3.59 -3.92
N THR A 48 -0.06 -4.47 -4.38
CA THR A 48 0.37 -5.64 -3.61
C THR A 48 1.05 -5.23 -2.31
N LEU A 49 1.98 -4.27 -2.34
CA LEU A 49 2.69 -3.78 -1.16
C LEU A 49 1.73 -3.11 -0.17
N SER A 50 0.80 -2.27 -0.64
CA SER A 50 -0.20 -1.63 0.23
C SER A 50 -1.15 -2.66 0.86
N GLY A 51 -1.57 -3.66 0.10
CA GLY A 51 -2.38 -4.78 0.61
C GLY A 51 -1.64 -5.59 1.68
N LEU A 52 -0.38 -5.94 1.43
CA LEU A 52 0.47 -6.64 2.40
C LEU A 52 0.72 -5.81 3.66
N CYS A 53 0.98 -4.51 3.50
CA CYS A 53 1.16 -3.58 4.63
C CYS A 53 -0.11 -3.50 5.49
N MET A 54 -1.29 -3.45 4.87
CA MET A 54 -2.57 -3.44 5.58
C MET A 54 -2.86 -4.78 6.27
N TRP A 55 -2.55 -5.90 5.61
CA TRP A 55 -2.74 -7.24 6.18
C TRP A 55 -1.82 -7.51 7.36
N LYS A 56 -0.54 -7.17 7.25
CA LYS A 56 0.48 -7.40 8.28
C LYS A 56 0.71 -6.18 9.17
N GLN A 57 -0.16 -5.16 9.12
CA GLN A 57 0.03 -3.90 9.83
C GLN A 57 0.32 -4.10 11.33
N GLY A 58 -0.42 -5.00 11.99
CA GLY A 58 -0.21 -5.31 13.41
C GLY A 58 1.16 -5.92 13.71
N ILE A 59 1.66 -6.78 12.82
CA ILE A 59 2.98 -7.41 12.94
C ILE A 59 4.08 -6.39 12.64
N ILE A 60 3.90 -5.56 11.61
CA ILE A 60 4.84 -4.48 11.25
C ILE A 60 4.93 -3.47 12.40
N MET A 61 3.80 -3.03 12.95
CA MET A 61 3.79 -2.11 14.10
C MET A 61 4.42 -2.73 15.35
N LYS A 62 4.24 -4.03 15.60
CA LYS A 62 4.90 -4.74 16.70
C LYS A 62 6.41 -4.83 16.50
N LYS A 63 6.87 -5.12 15.28
CA LYS A 63 8.30 -5.21 14.93
C LYS A 63 8.99 -3.83 14.96
N LEU A 64 8.27 -2.77 14.59
CA LEU A 64 8.74 -1.38 14.70
C LEU A 64 8.76 -0.89 16.15
N ARG A 65 7.80 -1.31 16.99
CA ARG A 65 7.79 -1.02 18.44
C ARG A 65 8.85 -1.81 19.23
N GLY A 66 9.29 -2.96 18.74
CA GLY A 66 10.37 -3.76 19.34
C GLY A 66 11.76 -3.11 19.30
N LYS A 67 11.88 -1.86 18.83
CA LYS A 67 13.07 -1.01 18.95
C LYS A 67 12.85 0.22 19.84
N ALA A 68 11.80 0.26 20.66
CA ALA A 68 11.83 1.13 21.84
C ALA A 68 12.88 0.53 22.78
N LEU A 69 13.99 1.27 22.91
CA LEU A 69 15.17 0.93 23.71
C LEU A 69 14.77 0.33 25.07
N PRO A 70 15.54 -0.63 25.61
CA PRO A 70 15.42 -0.97 27.02
C PRO A 70 15.67 0.32 27.80
N THR A 71 14.62 0.86 28.43
CA THR A 71 14.79 1.80 29.51
C THR A 71 15.39 0.99 30.65
N GLU A 72 16.72 0.93 30.67
CA GLU A 72 17.48 0.60 31.85
C GLU A 72 17.06 1.59 32.95
N GLN A 73 16.55 1.06 34.05
CA GLN A 73 16.78 1.51 35.42
C GLN A 73 16.50 3.00 35.72
N ILE A 74 15.43 3.27 36.48
CA ILE A 74 15.38 4.00 37.78
C ILE A 74 13.98 3.80 38.35
#